data_AF-A0A349BPU4-F1
#
_entry.id   AF-A0A349BPU4-F1
#
_cell.length_a   1.000
_cell.length_b   1.000
_cell.length_c   1.000
_cell.angle_alpha   90.00
_cell.angle_beta   90.00
_cell.angle_gamma   90.00
#
_symmetry.space_group_name_H-M   'P 1'
#
loop_
_entity.id
_entity.type
_entity.pdbx_description
1 polymer ?
#
loop_
_entity_poly.entity_id
_entity_poly.type
_entity_poly.pdbx_seq_one_letter_code
_entity_poly.pdbx_strand_id
1 'polypeptide(L)' 'MRKDWVKSRTGNVSQMHYARKGIITEEMNHVAGTEQLEPEFVRSEVADGRLIIPANINHTSLVPMGIGIA' A
#
# COMPACT_ATOMS: atom_id res chain seq x y z
N MET A 1 4.44 -5.85 -13.25
CA MET A 1 5.55 -5.56 -12.29
C MET A 1 5.29 -4.17 -11.71
N ARG A 2 5.68 -3.84 -10.47
CA ARG A 2 5.27 -2.58 -9.79
C ARG A 2 5.65 -1.29 -10.55
N LYS A 3 6.53 -1.39 -11.55
CA LYS A 3 6.90 -0.31 -12.47
C LYS A 3 5.68 0.43 -13.05
N ASP A 4 4.60 -0.27 -13.36
CA ASP A 4 3.41 0.36 -13.94
C ASP A 4 2.56 1.09 -12.88
N TRP A 5 2.48 0.55 -11.66
CA TRP A 5 1.71 1.11 -10.54
C TRP A 5 2.26 2.46 -10.07
N VAL A 6 3.58 2.63 -10.14
CA VAL A 6 4.26 3.82 -9.64
C VAL A 6 4.53 4.88 -10.73
N LYS A 7 4.30 4.56 -12.01
CA LYS A 7 4.73 5.37 -13.16
C LYS A 7 4.22 6.82 -13.13
N SER A 8 3.01 7.05 -12.64
CA SER A 8 2.36 8.37 -12.59
C SER A 8 2.42 9.05 -11.22
N ARG A 9 3.03 8.40 -10.22
CA ARG A 9 3.04 8.90 -8.84
C ARG A 9 4.07 10.02 -8.70
N THR A 10 3.64 11.18 -8.20
CA THR A 10 4.50 12.36 -7.98
C THR A 10 4.22 12.99 -6.61
N GLY A 11 5.18 13.74 -6.07
CA GLY A 11 5.05 14.36 -4.74
C GLY A 11 5.24 13.37 -3.60
N ASN A 12 4.36 13.42 -2.59
CA ASN A 12 4.36 12.42 -1.52
C ASN A 12 3.69 11.14 -2.01
N VAL A 13 4.49 10.09 -2.19
CA VAL A 13 4.08 8.82 -2.78
C VAL A 13 4.06 7.68 -1.76
N SER A 14 4.05 8.01 -0.47
CA SER A 14 3.95 7.01 0.60
C SER A 14 2.57 6.35 0.62
N GLN A 15 2.52 5.10 1.09
CA GLN A 15 1.25 4.37 1.23
C GLN A 15 0.31 5.07 2.22
N MET A 16 0.85 5.62 3.31
CA MET A 16 0.10 6.43 4.28
C MET A 16 -0.51 7.69 3.66
N HIS A 17 0.18 8.35 2.72
CA HIS A 17 -0.37 9.51 2.02
C HIS A 17 -1.60 9.15 1.18
N TYR A 18 -1.55 8.05 0.42
CA TYR A 18 -2.68 7.57 -0.36
C TYR A 18 -3.82 7.08 0.54
N ALA A 19 -3.50 6.33 1.60
CA ALA A 19 -4.46 5.83 2.57
C ALA A 19 -5.31 6.95 3.17
N ARG A 20 -4.67 8.03 3.64
CA ARG A 20 -5.35 9.20 4.24
C ARG A 20 -6.18 10.01 3.24
N LYS A 21 -5.95 9.84 1.93
CA LYS A 21 -6.79 10.39 0.86
C LYS A 21 -7.97 9.48 0.47
N GLY A 22 -8.14 8.34 1.16
CA GLY A 22 -9.16 7.35 0.81
C GLY A 22 -8.83 6.55 -0.45
N ILE A 23 -7.57 6.56 -0.90
CA ILE A 23 -7.13 5.86 -2.11
C ILE A 23 -6.58 4.49 -1.73
N ILE A 24 -7.17 3.43 -2.27
CA ILE A 24 -6.65 2.07 -2.19
C ILE A 24 -5.64 1.88 -3.32
N THR A 25 -4.37 1.68 -2.97
CA THR A 25 -3.30 1.45 -3.95
C THR A 25 -3.28 -0.01 -4.43
N GLU A 26 -2.56 -0.27 -5.51
CA GLU A 26 -2.29 -1.63 -5.97
C GLU A 26 -1.51 -2.44 -4.92
N GLU A 27 -0.65 -1.79 -4.13
CA GLU A 27 0.03 -2.47 -3.01
C GLU A 27 -0.94 -2.88 -1.90
N MET A 28 -1.90 -2.02 -1.53
CA MET A 28 -2.93 -2.38 -0.53
C MET A 28 -3.80 -3.53 -1.02
N ASN A 29 -4.23 -3.50 -2.29
CA ASN A 29 -4.99 -4.61 -2.89
C ASN A 29 -4.20 -5.92 -2.89
N HIS A 30 -2.90 -5.86 -3.20
CA HIS A 30 -2.04 -7.05 -3.20
C HIS A 30 -1.87 -7.65 -1.80
N VAL A 31 -1.62 -6.79 -0.80
CA VAL A 31 -1.51 -7.22 0.61
C VAL A 31 -2.84 -7.80 1.09
N ALA A 32 -3.96 -7.12 0.84
CA ALA A 32 -5.29 -7.59 1.19
C ALA A 32 -5.60 -8.98 0.61
N GLY A 33 -5.31 -9.19 -0.68
CA GLY A 33 -5.52 -10.49 -1.32
C GLY A 33 -4.63 -11.60 -0.78
N THR A 34 -3.40 -11.26 -0.38
CA THR A 34 -2.43 -12.23 0.19
C THR A 34 -2.80 -12.62 1.62
N GLU A 35 -3.29 -11.66 2.41
CA GLU A 35 -3.67 -11.85 3.82
C GLU A 35 -5.16 -12.24 4.00
N GLN A 36 -5.93 -12.35 2.90
CA GLN A 36 -7.37 -12.65 2.90
C GLN A 36 -8.19 -11.62 3.70
N LEU A 37 -7.82 -10.35 3.58
CA LEU A 37 -8.48 -9.21 4.22
C LEU A 37 -9.19 -8.35 3.17
N GLU A 38 -10.09 -7.48 3.65
CA GLU A 38 -10.70 -6.46 2.80
C GLU A 38 -9.69 -5.34 2.46
N PRO A 39 -9.59 -4.88 1.20
CA PRO A 39 -8.69 -3.78 0.83
C PRO A 39 -8.93 -2.49 1.61
N GLU A 40 -10.19 -2.23 1.96
CA GLU A 40 -10.57 -1.07 2.76
C GLU A 40 -10.06 -1.16 4.21
N PHE A 41 -10.01 -2.37 4.77
CA PHE A 41 -9.41 -2.60 6.09
C PHE A 41 -7.90 -2.33 6.05
N VAL A 42 -7.18 -2.85 5.05
CA VAL A 42 -5.75 -2.56 4.87
C VAL A 42 -5.51 -1.06 4.71
N ARG A 43 -6.35 -0.36 3.92
CA ARG A 43 -6.27 1.09 3.75
C ARG A 43 -6.50 1.83 5.08
N SER A 44 -7.49 1.45 5.89
CA SER A 44 -7.76 2.11 7.17
C SER A 44 -6.60 1.92 8.16
N GLU A 45 -6.06 0.72 8.27
CA GLU A 45 -4.91 0.45 9.16
C GLU A 45 -3.66 1.23 8.73
N VAL A 46 -3.44 1.39 7.42
CA VAL A 46 -2.34 2.23 6.89
C VAL A 46 -2.57 3.73 7.14
N ALA A 47 -3.82 4.20 7.04
CA ALA A 47 -4.15 5.60 7.31
C ALA A 47 -3.92 5.96 8.78
N ASP A 48 -4.28 5.02 9.67
CA ASP A 48 -4.15 5.13 11.12
C ASP A 48 -2.72 4.87 11.61
N GLY A 49 -1.86 4.30 10.75
CA GLY A 49 -0.46 3.99 11.07
C GLY A 49 -0.27 2.75 11.93
N ARG A 50 -1.29 1.88 12.02
CA ARG A 50 -1.22 0.57 12.69
C ARG A 50 -0.66 -0.53 11.79
N LEU A 51 -0.79 -0.34 10.47
CA LEU A 51 -0.20 -1.19 9.44
C LEU A 51 0.67 -0.36 8.50
N ILE A 52 1.80 -0.90 8.08
CA ILE A 52 2.69 -0.28 7.08
C ILE A 52 2.92 -1.24 5.93
N ILE A 53 3.17 -0.68 4.74
CA ILE A 53 3.59 -1.44 3.56
C ILE A 53 4.91 -0.82 3.08
N PRO A 54 6.08 -1.44 3.35
CA PRO A 54 7.39 -0.90 3.01
C PRO A 54 7.67 -1.03 1.51
N ALA A 55 7.05 -0.16 0.71
CA ALA A 55 7.01 -0.29 -0.74
C ALA A 55 7.66 0.90 -1.44
N ASN A 56 8.98 1.09 -1.22
CA ASN A 56 9.76 2.13 -1.91
C ASN A 56 9.52 2.07 -3.44
N ILE A 57 9.25 3.23 -4.05
CA ILE A 57 8.94 3.37 -5.47
C ILE A 57 10.07 2.90 -6.39
N ASN A 58 11.32 2.99 -5.93
CA ASN A 58 12.49 2.56 -6.70
C ASN A 58 12.66 1.02 -6.70
N HIS A 59 12.05 0.32 -5.74
CA HIS A 59 12.12 -1.14 -5.65
C HIS A 59 10.97 -1.78 -6.45
N THR A 60 11.06 -1.67 -7.78
CA THR A 60 9.99 -2.10 -8.71
C THR A 60 9.77 -3.61 -8.80
N SER A 61 10.76 -4.42 -8.39
CA SER A 61 10.68 -5.88 -8.31
C SER A 61 10.07 -6.42 -7.00
N LEU A 62 9.80 -5.55 -6.03
CA LEU A 62 9.27 -5.94 -4.73
C LEU A 62 7.91 -6.65 -4.87
N VAL A 63 7.72 -7.72 -4.09
CA VAL A 63 6.40 -8.27 -3.78
C VAL A 63 5.91 -7.59 -2.49
N PRO A 64 4.84 -6.76 -2.53
CA PRO A 64 4.36 -6.05 -1.35
C PRO A 64 3.92 -6.97 -0.22
N MET A 65 4.13 -6.55 1.03
CA MET A 65 3.66 -7.23 2.24
C MET A 65 3.23 -6.18 3.29
N GLY A 66 2.24 -6.53 4.12
CA GLY A 66 1.83 -5.73 5.27
C GLY A 66 2.68 -6.07 6.50
N ILE A 67 2.95 -5.06 7.33
CA ILE A 67 3.53 -5.25 8.66
C ILE A 67 2.71 -4.39 9.64
N GLY A 68 2.07 -5.03 10.60
CA GLY A 68 1.19 -4.35 11.54
C GLY A 68 0.30 -5.32 12.28
N ILE A 69 -0.48 -4.80 13.22
CA ILE A 69 -1.51 -5.57 13.93
C ILE A 69 -2.83 -5.28 13.22
N ALA A 70 -3.54 -6.33 12.83
CA ALA A 70 -4.94 -6.29 12.41
C ALA A 70 -5.85 -6.32 13.65
#